data_AF-A0A527HGL5-F1
#
_entry.id   AF-A0A527HGL5-F1
#
_cell.length_a   1.000
_cell.length_b   1.000
_cell.length_c   1.000
_cell.angle_alpha   90.00
_cell.angle_beta   90.00
_cell.angle_gamma   90.00
#
_symmetry.space_group_name_H-M   'P 1'
#
loop_
_entity.id
_entity.type
_entity.pdbx_description
1 polymer ?
#
loop_
_entity_poly.entity_id
_entity_poly.type
_entity_poly.pdbx_seq_one_letter_code
_entity_poly.pdbx_strand_id
1 'polypeptide(L)'
;MSDINVKLDLITLAHDIDPKRFSAAFFGEDDIGAVIRCHYEVEKAAIYALEVLTDGRWKRLRSQYLSEKLNLLEVLGAPPRLLAPARTLNNQRNDFAHEGLDTLDPQKELDLTRGVRAFFPQFHDDYSIVLHGKREFTGKFRECSPRQKYVVSAAILSALIGSIPVLMKEHRDKVQSIGEIRKRQPVQKPGA
;
A
#
# COMPACT_ATOMS: atom_id res chain seq x y z
N MET A 1 -3.23 -17.29 -10.49
CA MET A 1 -1.98 -16.49 -10.48
C MET A 1 -1.23 -16.88 -9.23
N SER A 2 0.04 -17.24 -9.33
CA SER A 2 0.89 -17.52 -8.16
C SER A 2 0.95 -16.28 -7.28
N ASP A 3 0.67 -16.41 -5.98
CA ASP A 3 0.81 -15.30 -5.03
C ASP A 3 2.26 -14.77 -5.08
N ILE A 4 2.42 -13.46 -5.34
CA ILE A 4 3.74 -12.83 -5.34
C ILE A 4 4.21 -12.77 -3.88
N ASN A 5 5.07 -13.73 -3.51
CA ASN A 5 5.69 -13.77 -2.19
C ASN A 5 6.98 -12.94 -2.22
N VAL A 6 6.85 -11.63 -2.03
CA VAL A 6 8.01 -10.71 -1.98
C VAL A 6 8.52 -10.65 -0.54
N LYS A 7 9.79 -11.01 -0.31
CA LYS A 7 10.50 -10.57 0.90
C LYS A 7 10.75 -9.07 0.77
N LEU A 8 10.01 -8.27 1.50
CA LEU A 8 10.12 -6.82 1.51
C LEU A 8 11.26 -6.39 2.43
N ASP A 9 12.51 -6.65 2.02
CA ASP A 9 13.68 -6.19 2.76
C ASP A 9 13.89 -4.66 2.56
N LEU A 10 13.34 -4.09 1.47
CA LEU A 10 13.40 -2.67 1.12
C LEU A 10 12.07 -2.21 0.47
N ILE A 11 11.39 -1.24 1.09
CA ILE A 11 10.29 -0.51 0.44
C ILE A 11 10.89 0.73 -0.23
N THR A 12 10.84 0.80 -1.56
CA THR A 12 11.29 1.98 -2.30
C THR A 12 10.14 2.97 -2.45
N LEU A 13 10.24 4.10 -1.76
CA LEU A 13 9.34 5.23 -1.94
C LEU A 13 9.66 5.93 -3.26
N ALA A 14 9.18 5.36 -4.37
CA ALA A 14 9.42 5.91 -5.70
C ALA A 14 8.46 7.07 -6.06
N HIS A 15 7.53 7.41 -5.16
CA HIS A 15 6.60 8.53 -5.29
C HIS A 15 6.70 9.47 -4.09
N ASP A 16 6.47 10.76 -4.35
CA ASP A 16 6.52 11.81 -3.35
C ASP A 16 5.27 11.75 -2.45
N ILE A 17 5.44 11.10 -1.30
CA ILE A 17 4.49 11.17 -0.19
C ILE A 17 4.57 12.56 0.41
N ASP A 18 3.43 13.18 0.71
CA ASP A 18 3.42 14.47 1.41
C ASP A 18 3.55 14.26 2.94
N PRO A 19 4.75 14.40 3.53
CA PRO A 19 4.94 14.16 4.96
C PRO A 19 4.16 15.17 5.82
N LYS A 20 3.85 16.35 5.29
CA LYS A 20 3.06 17.36 6.02
C LYS A 20 1.62 16.91 6.16
N ARG A 21 1.07 16.25 5.13
CA ARG A 21 -0.30 15.73 5.16
C ARG A 21 -0.44 14.59 6.19
N PHE A 22 0.49 13.64 6.21
CA PHE A 22 0.50 12.59 7.23
C PHE A 22 0.79 13.13 8.64
N SER A 23 1.73 14.07 8.78
CA SER A 23 1.99 14.73 10.07
C SER A 23 0.75 15.47 10.60
N ALA A 24 0.04 16.19 9.73
CA ALA A 24 -1.21 16.85 10.11
C ALA A 24 -2.31 15.85 10.53
N ALA A 25 -2.43 14.71 9.84
CA ALA A 25 -3.35 13.64 10.21
C ALA A 25 -2.96 12.98 11.55
N PHE A 26 -1.66 12.77 11.77
CA PHE A 26 -1.12 12.10 12.97
C PHE A 26 -1.32 12.94 14.23
N PHE A 27 -1.04 14.25 14.14
CA PHE A 27 -1.05 15.18 15.27
C PHE A 27 -2.35 15.99 15.41
N GLY A 28 -3.19 16.02 14.39
CA GLY A 28 -4.51 16.67 14.46
C GLY A 28 -5.46 15.92 15.39
N GLU A 29 -6.61 16.51 15.71
CA GLU A 29 -7.64 15.91 16.59
C GLU A 29 -8.85 15.37 15.81
N ASP A 30 -8.91 15.68 14.52
CA ASP A 30 -10.02 15.38 13.61
C ASP A 30 -9.81 14.03 12.90
N ASP A 31 -10.59 13.03 13.31
CA ASP A 31 -10.55 11.67 12.76
C ASP A 31 -11.04 11.61 11.31
N ILE A 32 -12.11 12.35 10.97
CA ILE A 32 -12.59 12.48 9.58
C ILE A 32 -11.46 13.02 8.70
N GLY A 33 -10.86 14.13 9.13
CA GLY A 33 -9.74 14.74 8.43
C GLY A 33 -8.53 13.81 8.33
N ALA A 34 -8.27 12.96 9.33
CA ALA A 34 -7.21 11.96 9.24
C ALA A 34 -7.51 10.92 8.15
N VAL A 35 -8.73 10.37 8.10
CA VAL A 35 -9.16 9.40 7.08
C VAL A 35 -9.09 9.99 5.68
N ILE A 36 -9.60 11.21 5.47
CA ILE A 36 -9.57 11.90 4.17
C ILE A 36 -8.12 12.12 3.70
N ARG A 37 -7.24 12.59 4.61
CA ARG A 37 -5.82 12.82 4.28
C ARG A 37 -5.10 11.52 3.92
N CYS A 38 -5.38 10.44 4.65
CA CYS A 38 -4.83 9.11 4.37
C CYS A 38 -5.32 8.56 3.01
N HIS A 39 -6.61 8.69 2.73
CA HIS A 39 -7.22 8.29 1.45
C HIS A 39 -6.56 8.98 0.27
N TYR A 40 -6.38 10.29 0.39
CA TYR A 40 -5.75 11.09 -0.66
C TYR A 40 -4.30 10.62 -0.97
N GLU A 41 -3.49 10.30 0.05
CA GLU A 41 -2.13 9.81 -0.18
C GLU A 41 -2.11 8.41 -0.80
N VAL A 42 -3.01 7.51 -0.40
CA VAL A 42 -3.13 6.18 -1.03
C VAL A 42 -3.58 6.30 -2.48
N GLU A 43 -4.50 7.23 -2.78
CA GLU A 43 -4.93 7.48 -4.15
C GLU A 43 -3.81 8.07 -5.00
N LYS A 44 -3.03 9.02 -4.48
CA LYS A 44 -1.82 9.51 -5.15
C LYS A 44 -0.83 8.38 -5.46
N ALA A 45 -0.61 7.47 -4.50
CA ALA A 45 0.26 6.31 -4.70
C ALA A 45 -0.27 5.39 -5.83
N ALA A 46 -1.58 5.14 -5.88
CA ALA A 46 -2.21 4.34 -6.92
C ALA A 46 -2.10 5.01 -8.31
N ILE A 47 -2.32 6.33 -8.37
CA ILE A 47 -2.13 7.14 -9.58
C ILE A 47 -0.69 7.04 -10.08
N TYR A 48 0.29 7.19 -9.19
CA TYR A 48 1.69 7.03 -9.53
C TYR A 48 1.98 5.64 -10.10
N ALA A 49 1.52 4.58 -9.43
CA ALA A 49 1.74 3.22 -9.89
C ALA A 49 1.16 2.98 -11.29
N LEU A 50 -0.06 3.48 -11.56
CA LEU A 50 -0.69 3.42 -12.88
C LEU A 50 0.07 4.23 -13.93
N GLU A 51 0.57 5.41 -13.57
CA GLU A 51 1.36 6.25 -14.47
C GLU A 51 2.60 5.52 -14.94
N VAL A 52 3.35 4.92 -14.02
CA VAL A 52 4.59 4.18 -14.31
C VAL A 52 4.31 2.90 -15.11
N LEU A 53 3.31 2.11 -14.70
CA LEU A 53 3.01 0.83 -15.35
C LEU A 53 2.46 0.98 -16.77
N THR A 54 1.76 2.08 -17.04
CA THR A 54 1.05 2.27 -18.31
C THR A 54 1.66 3.34 -19.20
N ASP A 55 2.70 4.03 -18.74
CA ASP A 55 3.26 5.23 -19.38
C ASP A 55 2.15 6.27 -19.62
N GLY A 56 1.38 6.55 -18.58
CA GLY A 56 0.27 7.51 -18.58
C GLY A 56 -0.97 7.13 -19.41
N ARG A 57 -0.97 6.00 -20.14
CA ARG A 57 -2.09 5.58 -21.01
C ARG A 57 -3.39 5.32 -20.24
N TRP A 58 -3.31 5.00 -18.94
CA TRP A 58 -4.48 4.79 -18.08
C TRP A 58 -5.42 6.01 -18.03
N LYS A 59 -4.90 7.23 -18.21
CA LYS A 59 -5.68 8.49 -18.19
C LYS A 59 -6.81 8.52 -19.22
N ARG A 60 -6.69 7.76 -20.31
CA ARG A 60 -7.74 7.64 -21.34
C ARG A 60 -9.03 7.03 -20.82
N LEU A 61 -8.94 6.25 -19.74
CA LEU A 61 -10.08 5.59 -19.10
C LEU A 61 -10.90 6.54 -18.22
N ARG A 62 -10.41 7.77 -17.97
CA ARG A 62 -11.08 8.79 -17.14
C ARG A 62 -11.54 8.28 -15.77
N SER A 63 -10.76 7.38 -15.17
CA SER A 63 -11.07 6.84 -13.84
C SER A 63 -11.03 7.94 -12.78
N GLN A 64 -12.16 8.17 -12.13
CA GLN A 64 -12.35 9.23 -11.13
C GLN A 64 -12.12 8.70 -9.73
N TYR A 65 -12.49 7.45 -9.44
CA TYR A 65 -12.51 6.93 -8.08
C TYR A 65 -11.29 6.06 -7.77
N LEU A 66 -10.90 5.97 -6.50
CA LEU A 66 -9.82 5.08 -6.07
C LEU A 66 -10.15 3.61 -6.37
N SER A 67 -11.39 3.18 -6.17
CA SER A 67 -11.84 1.80 -6.43
C SER A 67 -11.55 1.35 -7.88
N GLU A 68 -11.82 2.20 -8.85
CA GLU A 68 -11.54 1.96 -10.27
C GLU A 68 -10.02 1.86 -10.53
N LYS A 69 -9.22 2.73 -9.91
CA LYS A 69 -7.75 2.70 -10.02
C LYS A 69 -7.16 1.42 -9.45
N LEU A 70 -7.67 0.96 -8.30
CA LEU A 70 -7.27 -0.31 -7.70
C LEU A 70 -7.65 -1.50 -8.59
N ASN A 71 -8.83 -1.48 -9.22
CA ASN A 71 -9.22 -2.50 -10.19
C ASN A 71 -8.28 -2.52 -11.40
N LEU A 72 -7.86 -1.36 -11.91
CA LEU A 72 -6.89 -1.28 -13.00
C LEU A 72 -5.53 -1.85 -12.59
N LEU A 73 -5.03 -1.55 -11.39
CA LEU A 73 -3.79 -2.13 -10.87
C LEU A 73 -3.89 -3.66 -10.79
N GLU A 74 -5.02 -4.19 -10.32
CA GLU A 74 -5.27 -5.63 -10.26
C GLU A 74 -5.25 -6.28 -11.65
N VAL A 75 -5.93 -5.66 -12.63
CA VAL A 75 -5.93 -6.11 -14.04
C VAL A 75 -4.53 -6.11 -14.64
N LEU A 76 -3.68 -5.16 -14.26
CA LEU A 76 -2.28 -5.10 -14.68
C LEU A 76 -1.40 -6.17 -14.00
N GLY A 77 -1.91 -6.85 -12.98
CA GLY A 77 -1.24 -7.96 -12.29
C GLY A 77 -0.74 -7.62 -10.88
N ALA A 78 -1.17 -6.51 -10.28
CA ALA A 78 -0.86 -6.22 -8.88
C ALA A 78 -1.53 -7.26 -7.96
N PRO A 79 -0.85 -7.74 -6.88
CA PRO A 79 -1.42 -8.76 -6.01
C PRO A 79 -2.71 -8.30 -5.30
N PRO A 80 -3.81 -9.06 -5.35
CA PRO A 80 -5.05 -8.68 -4.68
C PRO A 80 -4.88 -8.47 -3.16
N ARG A 81 -4.01 -9.27 -2.53
CA ARG A 81 -3.68 -9.15 -1.09
C ARG A 81 -3.06 -7.80 -0.74
N LEU A 82 -2.25 -7.22 -1.65
CA LEU A 82 -1.66 -5.90 -1.47
C LEU A 82 -2.72 -4.78 -1.64
N LEU A 83 -3.69 -4.99 -2.54
CA LEU A 83 -4.74 -4.00 -2.80
C LEU A 83 -5.87 -4.02 -1.76
N ALA A 84 -6.08 -5.14 -1.08
CA ALA A 84 -7.12 -5.33 -0.06
C ALA A 84 -7.16 -4.21 1.01
N PRO A 85 -6.06 -3.85 1.70
CA PRO A 85 -6.07 -2.75 2.68
C PRO A 85 -6.44 -1.39 2.06
N ALA A 86 -6.09 -1.12 0.80
CA ALA A 86 -6.52 0.11 0.11
C ALA A 86 -8.03 0.13 -0.19
N ARG A 87 -8.62 -1.03 -0.48
CA ARG A 87 -10.08 -1.17 -0.62
C ARG A 87 -10.77 -0.94 0.73
N THR A 88 -10.23 -1.51 1.82
CA THR A 88 -10.72 -1.26 3.18
C THR A 88 -10.72 0.23 3.51
N LEU A 89 -9.59 0.91 3.29
CA LEU A 89 -9.48 2.35 3.52
C LEU A 89 -10.48 3.16 2.69
N ASN A 90 -10.65 2.82 1.41
CA ASN A 90 -11.62 3.47 0.54
C ASN A 90 -13.06 3.32 1.04
N ASN A 91 -13.43 2.13 1.53
CA ASN A 91 -14.75 1.88 2.10
C ASN A 91 -14.95 2.71 3.37
N GLN A 92 -13.98 2.70 4.29
CA GLN A 92 -14.04 3.48 5.51
C GLN A 92 -14.23 4.97 5.23
N ARG A 93 -13.49 5.54 4.26
CA ARG A 93 -13.70 6.94 3.83
C ARG A 93 -15.13 7.19 3.34
N ASN A 94 -15.73 6.23 2.63
CA ASN A 94 -17.11 6.35 2.17
C ASN A 94 -18.11 6.27 3.33
N ASP A 95 -17.87 5.40 4.31
CA ASP A 95 -18.70 5.34 5.53
C ASP A 95 -18.70 6.69 6.26
N PHE A 96 -17.53 7.32 6.42
CA PHE A 96 -17.41 8.66 6.97
C PHE A 96 -18.19 9.72 6.17
N ALA A 97 -18.24 9.60 4.84
CA ALA A 97 -18.94 10.55 3.97
C ALA A 97 -20.46 10.35 3.93
N HIS A 98 -20.95 9.13 4.16
CA HIS A 98 -22.35 8.76 3.94
C HIS A 98 -23.12 8.44 5.24
N GLU A 99 -22.45 7.92 6.26
CA GLU A 99 -23.09 7.47 7.51
C GLU A 99 -22.98 8.51 8.63
N GLY A 100 -22.31 9.64 8.41
CA GLY A 100 -22.17 10.72 9.40
C GLY A 100 -21.35 10.30 10.61
N LEU A 101 -20.34 9.45 10.41
CA LEU A 101 -19.41 9.06 11.47
C LEU A 101 -18.46 10.22 11.78
N ASP A 102 -18.26 10.52 13.07
CA ASP A 102 -17.35 11.59 13.50
C ASP A 102 -16.04 11.05 14.08
N THR A 103 -16.01 9.78 14.48
CA THR A 103 -14.90 9.16 15.21
C THR A 103 -14.41 7.89 14.53
N LEU A 104 -13.10 7.68 14.56
CA LEU A 104 -12.50 6.45 14.07
C LEU A 104 -12.67 5.33 15.09
N ASP A 105 -13.57 4.40 14.77
CA ASP A 105 -13.74 3.15 15.52
C ASP A 105 -12.42 2.35 15.56
N PRO A 106 -11.95 1.91 16.76
CA PRO A 106 -10.82 1.00 16.90
C PRO A 106 -10.88 -0.24 15.98
N GLN A 107 -12.07 -0.75 15.65
CA GLN A 107 -12.20 -1.86 14.71
C GLN A 107 -11.78 -1.47 13.29
N LYS A 108 -12.12 -0.26 12.82
CA LYS A 108 -11.69 0.24 11.50
C LYS A 108 -10.17 0.41 11.43
N GLU A 109 -9.53 0.86 12.51
CA GLU A 109 -8.07 0.88 12.62
C GLU A 109 -7.48 -0.53 12.53
N LEU A 110 -8.00 -1.46 13.34
CA LEU A 110 -7.51 -2.83 13.39
C LEU A 110 -7.61 -3.53 12.03
N ASP A 111 -8.71 -3.33 11.30
CA ASP A 111 -8.93 -3.93 9.98
C ASP A 111 -7.89 -3.44 8.96
N LEU A 112 -7.60 -2.13 8.97
CA LEU A 112 -6.57 -1.55 8.10
C LEU A 112 -5.19 -2.11 8.47
N THR A 113 -4.84 -2.08 9.75
CA THR A 113 -3.54 -2.55 10.26
C THR A 113 -3.32 -4.03 9.97
N ARG A 114 -4.33 -4.88 10.15
CA ARG A 114 -4.26 -6.31 9.79
C ARG A 114 -4.06 -6.52 8.30
N GLY A 115 -4.76 -5.75 7.46
CA GLY A 115 -4.58 -5.82 6.01
C GLY A 115 -3.15 -5.46 5.59
N VAL A 116 -2.57 -4.42 6.18
CA VAL A 116 -1.16 -4.05 5.93
C VAL A 116 -0.20 -5.13 6.41
N ARG A 117 -0.39 -5.67 7.62
CA ARG A 117 0.43 -6.75 8.20
C ARG A 117 0.42 -8.03 7.37
N ALA A 118 -0.70 -8.35 6.73
CA ALA A 118 -0.81 -9.52 5.86
C ALA A 118 0.15 -9.47 4.67
N PHE A 119 0.52 -8.27 4.22
CA PHE A 119 1.48 -8.06 3.13
C PHE A 119 2.87 -7.63 3.61
N PHE A 120 2.96 -6.95 4.77
CA PHE A 120 4.19 -6.44 5.36
C PHE A 120 4.34 -6.92 6.82
N PRO A 121 4.72 -8.20 7.05
CA PRO A 121 4.68 -8.82 8.38
C PRO A 121 5.67 -8.21 9.40
N GLN A 122 6.71 -7.51 8.95
CA GLN A 122 7.63 -6.79 9.83
C GLN A 122 7.00 -5.58 10.53
N PHE A 123 5.82 -5.12 10.08
CA PHE A 123 5.07 -4.07 10.77
C PHE A 123 4.27 -4.63 11.95
N HIS A 124 4.93 -4.78 13.09
CA HIS A 124 4.34 -5.29 14.33
C HIS A 124 4.16 -4.21 15.40
N ASP A 125 3.67 -4.57 16.57
CA ASP A 125 3.33 -3.62 17.66
C ASP A 125 4.55 -2.87 18.21
N ASP A 126 5.73 -3.48 18.20
CA ASP A 126 7.01 -2.83 18.56
C ASP A 126 7.67 -2.07 17.40
N TYR A 127 7.00 -1.90 16.26
CA TYR A 127 7.54 -1.14 15.13
C TYR A 127 7.82 0.31 15.55
N SER A 128 9.06 0.76 15.32
CA SER A 128 9.51 2.09 15.73
C SER A 128 9.03 3.15 14.75
N ILE A 129 8.46 4.22 15.29
CA ILE A 129 7.95 5.35 14.51
C ILE A 129 8.75 6.57 14.93
N VAL A 130 9.33 7.23 13.94
CA VAL A 130 10.04 8.49 14.11
C VAL A 130 9.47 9.50 13.12
N LEU A 131 8.91 10.58 13.62
CA LEU A 131 8.46 11.72 12.82
C LEU A 131 9.33 12.92 13.17
N HIS A 132 10.00 13.46 12.16
CA HIS A 132 10.77 14.69 12.25
C HIS A 132 10.00 15.86 11.65
N GLY A 133 10.22 17.08 12.15
CA GLY A 133 9.63 18.29 11.59
C GLY A 133 9.22 19.30 12.65
N LYS A 134 8.13 20.05 12.39
CA LYS A 134 7.62 21.07 13.33
C LYS A 134 7.13 20.49 14.67
N ARG A 135 6.68 19.23 14.63
CA ARG A 135 6.32 18.43 15.80
C ARG A 135 7.03 17.11 15.66
N GLU A 136 7.76 16.73 16.69
CA GLU A 136 8.48 15.47 16.72
C GLU A 136 7.66 14.39 17.41
N PHE A 137 7.85 13.15 16.97
CA PHE A 137 7.34 11.98 17.66
C PHE A 137 8.39 10.87 17.56
N THR A 138 8.66 10.21 18.67
CA THR A 138 9.48 8.99 18.71
C THR A 138 8.81 8.03 19.68
N GLY A 139 8.43 6.87 19.20
CA GLY A 139 7.73 5.87 20.00
C GLY A 139 7.47 4.60 19.21
N LYS A 140 6.80 3.65 19.86
CA LYS A 140 6.39 2.39 19.24
C LYS A 140 4.95 2.46 18.74
N PHE A 141 4.64 1.67 17.72
CA PHE A 141 3.27 1.59 17.18
C PHE A 141 2.22 1.27 18.25
N ARG A 142 2.53 0.40 19.20
CA ARG A 142 1.62 0.07 20.32
C ARG A 142 1.26 1.26 21.22
N GLU A 143 2.14 2.27 21.30
CA GLU A 143 1.98 3.47 22.12
C GLU A 143 1.12 4.55 21.43
N CYS A 144 0.86 4.38 20.13
CA CYS A 144 0.02 5.28 19.36
C CYS A 144 -1.47 5.15 19.73
N SER A 145 -2.19 6.27 19.68
CA SER A 145 -3.65 6.28 19.70
C SER A 145 -4.24 5.57 18.47
N PRO A 146 -5.53 5.18 18.46
CA PRO A 146 -6.16 4.56 17.28
C PRO A 146 -6.00 5.40 16.00
N ARG A 147 -6.23 6.72 16.06
CA ARG A 147 -5.97 7.61 14.92
C ARG A 147 -4.52 7.57 14.46
N GLN A 148 -3.57 7.66 15.39
CA GLN A 148 -2.14 7.62 15.06
C GLN A 148 -1.75 6.29 14.40
N LYS A 149 -2.26 5.17 14.92
CA LYS A 149 -2.07 3.84 14.33
C LYS A 149 -2.63 3.77 12.91
N TYR A 150 -3.85 4.27 12.72
CA TYR A 150 -4.48 4.37 11.40
C TYR A 150 -3.61 5.13 10.39
N VAL A 151 -3.10 6.30 10.80
CA VAL A 151 -2.25 7.16 9.97
C VAL A 151 -0.94 6.46 9.61
N VAL A 152 -0.30 5.77 10.55
CA VAL A 152 0.93 5.00 10.30
C VAL A 152 0.66 3.84 9.33
N SER A 153 -0.41 3.09 9.55
CA SER A 153 -0.82 2.00 8.66
C SER A 153 -1.12 2.50 7.24
N ALA A 154 -1.79 3.64 7.11
CA ALA A 154 -2.05 4.28 5.82
C ALA A 154 -0.77 4.77 5.14
N ALA A 155 0.19 5.32 5.89
CA ALA A 155 1.49 5.74 5.34
C ALA A 155 2.29 4.57 4.78
N ILE A 156 2.34 3.45 5.52
CA ILE A 156 2.95 2.21 5.04
C ILE A 156 2.20 1.69 3.80
N LEU A 157 0.87 1.69 3.83
CA LEU A 157 0.06 1.30 2.68
C LEU A 157 0.35 2.15 1.44
N SER A 158 0.42 3.48 1.56
CA SER A 158 0.80 4.36 0.45
C SER A 158 2.17 3.97 -0.12
N ALA A 159 3.15 3.70 0.75
CA ALA A 159 4.47 3.25 0.33
C ALA A 159 4.42 1.91 -0.43
N LEU A 160 3.64 0.94 0.06
CA LEU A 160 3.46 -0.36 -0.58
C LEU A 160 2.77 -0.25 -1.94
N ILE A 161 1.69 0.54 -2.04
CA ILE A 161 0.99 0.78 -3.31
C ILE A 161 1.89 1.48 -4.31
N GLY A 162 2.63 2.50 -3.88
CA GLY A 162 3.60 3.19 -4.74
C GLY A 162 4.76 2.30 -5.19
N SER A 163 5.06 1.24 -4.45
CA SER A 163 6.11 0.26 -4.79
C SER A 163 5.66 -0.78 -5.82
N ILE A 164 4.36 -0.86 -6.16
CA ILE A 164 3.81 -1.85 -7.10
C ILE A 164 4.62 -1.97 -8.41
N PRO A 165 5.00 -0.88 -9.10
CA PRO A 165 5.74 -0.99 -10.35
C PRO A 165 7.09 -1.71 -10.18
N VAL A 166 7.79 -1.45 -9.08
CA VAL A 166 9.08 -2.09 -8.75
C VAL A 166 8.87 -3.56 -8.43
N LEU A 167 7.91 -3.88 -7.56
CA LEU A 167 7.59 -5.26 -7.16
C LEU A 167 7.23 -6.13 -8.37
N MET A 168 6.43 -5.58 -9.30
CA MET A 168 6.04 -6.28 -10.51
C MET A 168 7.19 -6.46 -11.49
N LYS A 169 8.09 -5.47 -11.62
CA LYS A 169 9.31 -5.58 -12.43
C LYS A 169 10.22 -6.69 -11.89
N GLU A 170 10.52 -6.66 -10.59
CA GLU A 170 11.35 -7.69 -9.96
C GLU A 170 10.77 -9.10 -10.10
N HIS A 171 9.45 -9.24 -9.96
CA HIS A 171 8.79 -10.52 -10.16
C HIS A 171 8.94 -11.03 -11.60
N ARG A 172 8.76 -10.14 -12.60
CA ARG A 172 8.93 -10.48 -14.01
C ARG A 172 10.37 -10.92 -14.31
N ASP A 173 11.36 -10.19 -13.81
CA ASP A 173 12.78 -10.48 -14.02
C ASP A 173 13.17 -11.84 -13.40
N LYS A 174 12.65 -12.14 -12.19
CA LYS A 174 12.83 -13.44 -11.54
C LYS A 174 12.22 -14.58 -12.35
N VAL A 175 11.00 -14.41 -12.87
CA VAL A 175 10.34 -15.45 -13.68
C VAL A 175 11.10 -15.71 -15.00
N GLN A 176 11.60 -14.66 -15.65
CA GLN A 176 12.39 -14.78 -16.89
C GLN A 176 13.70 -15.54 -16.67
N SER A 177 14.46 -15.21 -15.61
CA SER A 177 15.72 -15.90 -15.29
C SER A 177 15.53 -17.41 -15.02
N ILE A 178 14.46 -17.81 -14.32
CA ILE A 178 14.12 -19.23 -14.09
C ILE A 178 13.81 -19.94 -15.42
N GLY A 179 13.09 -19.28 -16.32
CA GLY A 179 12.77 -19.81 -17.65
C GLY A 179 14.03 -20.07 -18.50
N GLU A 180 15.02 -19.20 -18.41
CA GLU A 180 16.30 -19.36 -19.12
C GLU A 180 17.16 -20.50 -18.55
N ILE A 181 17.19 -20.68 -17.22
CA ILE A 181 17.89 -21.80 -16.58
C ILE A 181 17.30 -23.14 -17.03
N ARG A 182 15.96 -23.25 -17.09
CA ARG A 182 15.28 -24.48 -17.54
C ARG A 182 15.56 -24.82 -19.01
N LYS A 183 15.72 -23.81 -19.88
CA LYS A 183 16.07 -24.04 -21.30
C LYS A 183 17.52 -24.49 -21.50
N ARG A 184 18.41 -24.25 -20.53
CA ARG A 184 19.84 -24.59 -20.60
C ARG A 184 20.19 -25.95 -19.98
N GLN A 185 19.26 -26.61 -19.27
CA GLN A 185 19.51 -27.96 -18.78
C GLN A 185 19.37 -28.96 -19.93
N PRO A 186 20.43 -29.69 -20.32
CA PRO A 186 20.33 -30.72 -21.33
C PRO A 186 19.38 -31.80 -20.83
N VAL A 187 18.39 -32.14 -21.66
CA VAL A 187 17.48 -33.27 -21.41
C VAL A 187 18.36 -34.51 -21.28
N GLN A 188 18.55 -35.01 -20.06
CA GLN A 188 19.16 -36.31 -19.85
C GLN A 188 18.24 -37.33 -20.50
N LYS A 189 18.67 -37.86 -21.66
CA LYS A 189 17.96 -38.95 -22.30
C LYS A 189 17.96 -40.14 -21.33
N PRO A 190 16.81 -40.77 -21.05
CA PRO A 190 16.79 -41.98 -20.25
C PRO A 190 17.67 -43.03 -20.94
N GLY A 191 18.60 -43.60 -20.17
CA GLY A 191 19.51 -44.64 -20.63
C GLY A 191 18.73 -45.83 -21.18
N ALA A 192 19.11 -46.25 -22.39
CA ALA A 192 18.68 -47.50 -23.00
C ALA A 192 19.45 -48.68 -22.42
#